data_AF-A0A7X4AP44-F1
#
_entry.id   AF-A0A7X4AP44-F1
#
_cell.length_a   1.000
_cell.length_b   1.000
_cell.length_c   1.000
_cell.angle_alpha   90.00
_cell.angle_beta   90.00
_cell.angle_gamma   90.00
#
_symmetry.space_group_name_H-M   'P 1'
#
loop_
_entity.id
_entity.type
_entity.pdbx_description
1 polymer ?
#
loop_
_entity_poly.entity_id
_entity_poly.type
_entity_poly.pdbx_seq_one_letter_code
_entity_poly.pdbx_strand_id
1 'polypeptide(L)'
;MNWTPRVKPIKIRRLYRYARLGIYDDLLLHDVGWELYARCRDIATVADVYREGRVPCPKCRTKITRRIDPLFSKGEGGTHEHWFHCPHCAGRLLWRDCRQALRDIPRCFDCRAVLYKEVGLRCACGKTWSQEAYKQSVRTRVLLPCSHCLNLVRRPEPPAMERTVRMRKSSPALQCPKCQAVALHQHGNIECAACGYKRRWRDYRKSLKKKDEKLECSGCGYTFRWQTWRKSTRSLRTGNPRPAREFVKRWLRCRTPQQRMIQIDTLLQTLHGRGPLAPLFIDSGEHNIRQMLDDLAS
;
A
#
# COMPACT_ATOMS: atom_id res chain seq x y z
N MET A 1 -16.69 3.13 16.45
CA MET A 1 -15.28 2.68 16.55
C MET A 1 -14.43 3.86 16.16
N ASN A 2 -13.60 4.35 17.09
CA ASN A 2 -12.80 5.54 16.86
C ASN A 2 -11.37 5.07 16.58
N TRP A 3 -10.96 5.21 15.32
CA TRP A 3 -9.60 4.97 14.89
C TRP A 3 -8.74 6.19 15.21
N THR A 4 -7.47 5.98 15.54
CA THR A 4 -6.54 7.07 15.83
C THR A 4 -6.47 8.03 14.63
N PRO A 5 -6.58 9.35 14.84
CA PRO A 5 -6.47 10.32 13.75
C PRO A 5 -5.07 10.32 13.11
N ARG A 6 -4.95 10.99 11.97
CA ARG A 6 -3.64 11.24 11.35
C ARG A 6 -2.92 12.35 12.11
N VAL A 7 -1.59 12.28 12.12
CA VAL A 7 -0.72 13.27 12.76
C VAL A 7 -0.75 14.57 11.96
N LYS A 8 -0.88 15.70 12.67
CA LYS A 8 -0.88 17.01 12.01
C LYS A 8 0.54 17.36 11.51
N PRO A 9 0.69 17.80 10.25
CA PRO A 9 1.99 18.21 9.68
C PRO A 9 2.75 19.22 10.53
N ILE A 10 2.02 20.16 11.16
CA ILE A 10 2.60 21.22 12.00
C ILE A 10 3.46 20.66 13.15
N LYS A 11 3.03 19.55 13.77
CA LYS A 11 3.79 18.91 14.87
C LYS A 11 5.10 18.32 14.37
N ILE A 12 5.07 17.66 13.22
CA ILE A 12 6.25 17.09 12.57
C ILE A 12 7.24 18.19 12.16
N ARG A 13 6.76 19.27 11.52
CA ARG A 13 7.61 20.42 11.16
C ARG A 13 8.27 21.05 12.38
N ARG A 14 7.53 21.19 13.49
CA ARG A 14 8.06 21.74 14.74
C ARG A 14 9.15 20.85 15.33
N LEU A 15 8.96 19.52 15.34
CA LEU A 15 10.01 18.58 15.77
C LEU A 15 11.31 18.77 15.01
N TYR A 16 11.26 18.79 13.68
CA TYR A 16 12.47 18.93 12.86
C TYR A 16 13.12 20.30 12.99
N ARG A 17 12.33 21.36 13.18
CA ARG A 17 12.87 22.70 13.46
C ARG A 17 13.70 22.73 14.74
N TYR A 18 13.19 22.15 15.82
CA TYR A 18 13.94 22.08 17.08
C TYR A 18 15.14 21.15 17.00
N ALA A 19 15.01 20.00 16.34
CA ALA A 19 16.12 19.08 16.14
C ALA A 19 17.29 19.71 15.36
N ARG A 20 17.00 20.57 14.35
CA ARG A 20 18.02 21.34 13.61
C ARG A 20 18.79 22.33 14.51
N LEU A 21 18.22 22.77 15.63
CA LEU A 21 18.86 23.62 16.63
C LEU A 21 19.56 22.80 17.73
N GLY A 22 19.60 21.47 17.62
CA GLY A 22 20.11 20.58 18.67
C GLY A 22 19.16 20.42 19.87
N ILE A 23 17.93 20.93 19.79
CA ILE A 23 16.96 20.90 20.87
C ILE A 23 16.01 19.73 20.68
N TYR A 24 15.95 18.83 21.65
CA TYR A 24 14.97 17.74 21.70
C TYR A 24 13.87 18.10 22.72
N ASP A 25 12.74 18.58 22.21
CA ASP A 25 11.54 18.79 23.02
C ASP A 25 10.89 17.45 23.36
N ASP A 26 11.12 16.97 24.58
CA ASP A 26 10.68 15.67 25.06
C ASP A 26 9.17 15.50 25.05
N LEU A 27 8.42 16.56 25.37
CA LEU A 27 6.96 16.53 25.38
C LEU A 27 6.44 16.40 23.95
N LEU A 28 6.99 17.18 23.01
CA LEU A 28 6.60 17.11 21.61
C LEU A 28 6.99 15.78 20.95
N LEU A 29 8.17 15.24 21.26
CA LEU A 29 8.61 13.92 20.80
C LEU A 29 7.71 12.81 21.32
N HIS A 30 7.33 12.89 22.59
CA HIS A 30 6.43 11.93 23.21
C HIS A 30 5.04 11.99 22.55
N ASP A 31 4.47 13.19 22.41
CA ASP A 31 3.16 13.42 21.81
C ASP A 31 3.09 12.89 20.36
N VAL A 32 3.97 13.36 19.48
CA VAL A 32 4.00 12.90 18.08
C VAL A 32 4.30 11.41 17.98
N GLY A 33 5.24 10.91 18.78
CA GLY A 33 5.63 9.52 18.75
C GLY A 33 4.51 8.56 19.16
N TRP A 34 3.73 8.92 20.18
CA TRP A 34 2.56 8.12 20.57
C TRP A 34 1.39 8.25 19.60
N GLU A 35 1.16 9.40 18.98
CA GLU A 35 0.18 9.54 17.90
C GLU A 35 0.54 8.62 16.71
N LEU A 36 1.81 8.66 16.27
CA LEU A 36 2.32 7.76 15.23
C LEU A 36 2.22 6.30 15.65
N TYR A 37 2.55 5.97 16.90
CA TYR A 37 2.47 4.60 17.42
C TYR A 37 1.03 4.08 17.37
N ALA A 38 0.07 4.84 17.90
CA ALA A 38 -1.33 4.45 17.93
C ALA A 38 -1.87 4.28 16.50
N ARG A 39 -1.51 5.18 15.58
CA ARG A 39 -1.87 5.08 14.17
C ARG A 39 -1.25 3.85 13.49
N CYS A 40 0.03 3.58 13.75
CA CYS A 40 0.73 2.40 13.23
C CYS A 40 0.07 1.11 13.74
N ARG A 41 -0.29 1.06 15.02
CA ARG A 41 -0.98 -0.09 15.62
C ARG A 41 -2.33 -0.35 14.96
N ASP A 42 -3.10 0.71 14.68
CA ASP A 42 -4.38 0.59 13.98
C ASP A 42 -4.20 0.08 12.54
N ILE A 43 -3.21 0.61 11.80
CA ILE A 43 -2.87 0.15 10.44
C ILE A 43 -2.48 -1.33 10.45
N ALA A 44 -1.62 -1.74 11.38
CA ALA A 44 -1.19 -3.14 11.52
C ALA A 44 -2.39 -4.04 11.84
N THR A 45 -3.22 -3.64 12.80
CA THR A 45 -4.45 -4.38 13.19
C THR A 45 -5.38 -4.57 12.00
N VAL A 46 -5.63 -3.51 11.22
CA VAL A 46 -6.47 -3.57 10.03
C VAL A 46 -5.87 -4.50 8.97
N ALA A 47 -4.55 -4.46 8.77
CA ALA A 47 -3.88 -5.36 7.84
C ALA A 47 -3.97 -6.82 8.26
N ASP A 48 -3.83 -7.11 9.56
CA ASP A 48 -3.97 -8.45 10.13
C ASP A 48 -5.38 -9.01 9.91
N VAL A 49 -6.41 -8.17 9.98
CA VAL A 49 -7.80 -8.58 9.71
C VAL A 49 -7.96 -9.13 8.29
N TYR A 50 -7.33 -8.51 7.29
CA TYR A 50 -7.40 -8.99 5.90
C TYR A 50 -6.54 -10.24 5.65
N ARG A 51 -5.50 -10.46 6.47
CA ARG A 51 -4.58 -11.59 6.36
C ARG A 51 -5.07 -12.82 7.11
N GLU A 52 -5.56 -12.63 8.34
CA GLU A 52 -5.88 -13.67 9.33
C GLU A 52 -7.37 -13.79 9.64
N GLY A 53 -8.17 -12.79 9.26
CA GLY A 53 -9.63 -12.86 9.41
C GLY A 53 -10.09 -12.55 10.82
N ARG A 54 -9.20 -12.06 11.68
CA ARG A 54 -9.50 -11.74 13.06
C ARG A 54 -9.94 -10.28 13.14
N VAL A 55 -11.26 -10.05 13.18
CA VAL A 55 -11.87 -8.73 13.21
C VAL A 55 -11.98 -8.24 14.65
N PRO A 56 -11.38 -7.09 15.04
CA PRO A 56 -11.55 -6.54 16.38
C PRO A 56 -12.97 -6.00 16.57
N CYS A 57 -13.60 -6.37 17.69
CA CYS A 57 -14.89 -5.82 18.09
C CYS A 57 -14.82 -4.28 18.26
N PRO A 58 -15.76 -3.52 17.67
CA PRO A 58 -15.85 -2.07 17.83
C PRO A 58 -16.00 -1.55 19.26
N LYS A 59 -16.53 -2.37 20.19
CA LYS A 59 -16.75 -2.00 21.60
C LYS A 59 -15.58 -2.43 22.50
N CYS A 60 -15.26 -3.71 22.54
CA CYS A 60 -14.28 -4.27 23.50
C CYS A 60 -12.95 -4.71 22.88
N ARG A 61 -12.78 -4.58 21.56
CA ARG A 61 -11.60 -5.01 20.78
C ARG A 61 -11.30 -6.52 20.79
N THR A 62 -12.10 -7.36 21.45
CA THR A 62 -12.01 -8.82 21.34
C THR A 62 -12.01 -9.25 19.87
N LYS A 63 -11.08 -10.14 19.52
CA LYS A 63 -10.89 -10.60 18.14
C LYS A 63 -11.94 -11.66 17.78
N ILE A 64 -12.71 -11.39 16.74
CA ILE A 64 -13.77 -12.27 16.22
C ILE A 64 -13.25 -12.93 14.94
N THR A 65 -13.31 -14.25 14.87
CA THR A 65 -12.88 -14.99 13.67
C THR A 65 -13.94 -14.88 12.58
N ARG A 66 -13.57 -14.25 11.48
CA ARG A 66 -14.31 -14.18 10.23
C ARG A 66 -13.76 -15.23 9.27
N ARG A 67 -14.63 -15.92 8.54
CA ARG A 67 -14.20 -16.78 7.43
C ARG A 67 -13.57 -15.91 6.34
N ILE A 68 -12.24 -15.90 6.26
CA ILE A 68 -11.57 -15.37 5.07
C ILE A 68 -11.69 -16.42 3.99
N ASP A 69 -12.19 -16.01 2.83
CA ASP A 69 -12.06 -16.84 1.65
C ASP A 69 -10.56 -17.05 1.33
N PRO A 70 -10.06 -18.30 1.23
CA PRO A 70 -8.65 -18.62 1.01
C PRO A 70 -8.03 -17.89 -0.20
N LEU A 71 -8.87 -17.43 -1.13
CA LEU A 71 -8.47 -16.65 -2.30
C LEU A 71 -7.91 -15.26 -1.97
N PHE A 72 -8.18 -14.72 -0.77
CA PHE A 72 -7.71 -13.41 -0.35
C PHE A 72 -6.58 -13.45 0.70
N SER A 73 -6.31 -14.60 1.32
CA SER A 73 -5.38 -14.70 2.47
C SER A 73 -3.89 -14.70 2.10
N LYS A 74 -3.52 -14.85 0.82
CA LYS A 74 -2.11 -15.08 0.42
C LYS A 74 -1.53 -14.11 -0.61
N GLY A 75 -2.15 -12.95 -0.82
CA GLY A 75 -1.48 -11.82 -1.45
C GLY A 75 -1.16 -10.82 -0.37
N GLU A 76 0.12 -10.60 -0.05
CA GLU A 76 0.49 -9.35 0.60
C GLU A 76 -0.06 -8.26 -0.30
N GLY A 77 -1.10 -7.55 0.16
CA GLY A 77 -1.88 -6.64 -0.66
C GLY A 77 -1.11 -5.40 -1.11
N GLY A 78 0.21 -5.39 -1.01
CA GLY A 78 1.10 -4.39 -1.55
C GLY A 78 1.38 -4.72 -2.99
N THR A 79 1.51 -3.69 -3.81
CA THR A 79 2.43 -3.80 -4.94
C THR A 79 3.74 -4.35 -4.36
N HIS A 80 4.13 -5.58 -4.73
CA HIS A 80 5.46 -6.16 -4.48
C HIS A 80 6.54 -5.36 -5.24
N GLU A 81 6.47 -4.03 -5.16
CA GLU A 81 7.44 -3.13 -5.75
C GLU A 81 8.38 -2.73 -4.63
N HIS A 82 9.51 -3.41 -4.62
CA HIS A 82 10.65 -3.04 -3.80
C HIS A 82 11.18 -1.69 -4.26
N TRP A 83 11.50 -0.83 -3.30
CA TRP A 83 12.26 0.39 -3.58
C TRP A 83 13.71 -0.01 -3.91
N PHE A 84 14.36 0.77 -4.74
CA PHE A 84 15.75 0.57 -5.14
C PHE A 84 16.45 1.93 -5.21
N HIS A 85 17.77 1.95 -5.11
CA HIS A 85 18.55 3.16 -5.36
C HIS A 85 18.86 3.27 -6.85
N CYS A 86 18.72 4.48 -7.39
CA CYS A 86 19.23 4.78 -8.72
C CYS A 86 20.76 4.58 -8.72
N PRO A 87 21.33 3.77 -9.62
CA PRO A 87 22.78 3.62 -9.71
C PRO A 87 23.50 4.91 -10.12
N HIS A 88 22.77 5.89 -10.67
CA HIS A 88 23.36 7.12 -11.21
C HIS A 88 23.30 8.32 -10.26
N CYS A 89 22.22 8.45 -9.49
CA CYS A 89 22.03 9.61 -8.62
C CYS A 89 21.85 9.24 -7.14
N ALA A 90 22.00 7.96 -6.79
CA ALA A 90 21.71 7.38 -5.48
C ALA A 90 20.27 7.61 -4.94
N GLY A 91 19.45 8.35 -5.69
CA GLY A 91 18.08 8.69 -5.35
C GLY A 91 17.25 7.42 -5.14
N ARG A 92 16.46 7.41 -4.08
CA ARG A 92 15.57 6.30 -3.75
C ARG A 92 14.34 6.33 -4.66
N LEU A 93 14.04 5.21 -5.32
CA LEU A 93 13.02 5.10 -6.35
C LEU A 93 12.08 3.91 -6.13
N LEU A 94 10.88 4.00 -6.70
CA LEU A 94 10.04 2.84 -7.03
C LEU A 94 9.88 2.71 -8.54
N TRP A 95 9.67 1.47 -9.01
CA TRP A 95 9.44 1.24 -10.44
C TRP A 95 8.16 1.90 -10.94
N ARG A 96 7.10 1.98 -10.12
CA ARG A 96 5.91 2.79 -10.44
C ARG A 96 6.21 4.28 -10.60
N ASP A 97 7.16 4.85 -9.86
CA ASP A 97 7.42 6.29 -9.92
C ASP A 97 8.08 6.64 -11.26
N CYS A 98 8.97 5.77 -11.75
CA CYS A 98 9.55 5.87 -13.10
C CYS A 98 8.46 5.80 -14.18
N ARG A 99 7.47 4.91 -14.03
CA ARG A 99 6.33 4.81 -14.95
C ARG A 99 5.41 6.03 -14.87
N GLN A 100 5.17 6.54 -13.67
CA GLN A 100 4.28 7.67 -13.45
C GLN A 100 4.88 8.96 -14.03
N ALA A 101 6.18 9.20 -13.81
CA ALA A 101 6.90 10.32 -14.41
C ALA A 101 6.75 10.36 -15.94
N LEU A 102 6.81 9.21 -16.61
CA LEU A 102 6.59 9.10 -18.06
C LEU A 102 5.13 9.27 -18.51
N ARG A 103 4.16 9.09 -17.62
CA ARG A 103 2.74 9.39 -17.93
C ARG A 103 2.46 10.88 -17.81
N ASP A 104 3.03 11.49 -16.78
CA ASP A 104 2.88 12.91 -16.49
C ASP A 104 3.58 13.71 -17.60
N ILE A 105 4.84 13.38 -17.89
CA ILE A 105 5.67 14.00 -18.93
C ILE A 105 6.15 12.89 -19.89
N PRO A 106 5.38 12.59 -20.96
CA PRO A 106 5.76 11.60 -21.94
C PRO A 106 7.07 11.95 -22.63
N ARG A 107 7.95 10.96 -22.77
CA ARG A 107 9.24 11.07 -23.42
C ARG A 107 9.41 9.94 -24.41
N CYS A 108 10.09 10.20 -25.50
CA CYS A 108 10.46 9.15 -26.42
C CYS A 108 11.35 8.12 -25.73
N PHE A 109 11.14 6.86 -26.05
CA PHE A 109 11.95 5.78 -25.49
C PHE A 109 13.34 5.65 -26.11
N ASP A 110 13.58 6.33 -27.23
CA ASP A 110 14.85 6.31 -27.96
C ASP A 110 15.56 7.66 -27.83
N CYS A 111 14.92 8.74 -28.30
CA CYS A 111 15.46 10.10 -28.32
C CYS A 111 15.46 10.76 -26.92
N ARG A 112 14.65 10.26 -25.96
CA ARG A 112 14.40 10.82 -24.61
C ARG A 112 13.81 12.24 -24.57
N ALA A 113 13.62 12.89 -25.72
CA ALA A 113 12.93 14.17 -25.83
C ALA A 113 11.48 14.06 -25.37
N VAL A 114 10.94 15.15 -24.84
CA VAL A 114 9.54 15.26 -24.43
C VAL A 114 8.66 15.12 -25.68
N LEU A 115 7.56 14.37 -25.56
CA LEU A 115 6.63 14.15 -26.65
C LEU A 115 5.56 15.24 -26.65
N TYR A 116 5.24 15.74 -27.83
CA TYR A 116 4.12 16.68 -28.02
C TYR A 116 2.79 15.93 -27.90
N LYS A 117 1.86 16.49 -27.13
CA LYS A 117 0.49 15.98 -26.93
C LYS A 117 -0.48 16.78 -27.79
N GLU A 118 -0.74 16.30 -29.01
CA GLU A 118 -1.82 16.85 -29.87
C GLU A 118 -2.92 15.78 -30.02
N VAL A 119 -2.97 15.09 -31.17
CA VAL A 119 -3.88 13.96 -31.44
C VAL A 119 -3.26 12.61 -31.01
N GLY A 120 -1.97 12.62 -30.69
CA GLY A 120 -1.16 11.50 -30.24
C GLY A 120 0.15 12.01 -29.65
N LEU A 121 1.06 11.10 -29.32
CA LEU A 121 2.39 11.45 -28.80
C LEU A 121 3.41 11.41 -29.93
N ARG A 122 4.07 12.53 -30.23
CA ARG A 122 5.06 12.64 -31.31
C ARG A 122 6.44 13.06 -30.77
N CYS A 123 7.55 12.37 -31.13
CA CYS A 123 8.92 12.88 -30.92
C CYS A 123 9.40 13.58 -32.18
N ALA A 124 10.27 14.58 -32.02
CA ALA A 124 11.07 15.19 -33.08
C ALA A 124 11.91 14.17 -33.89
N CYS A 125 12.20 12.97 -33.35
CA CYS A 125 12.86 11.88 -34.09
C CYS A 125 11.94 11.13 -35.08
N GLY A 126 10.71 11.62 -35.31
CA GLY A 126 9.76 11.06 -36.27
C GLY A 126 8.88 9.93 -35.72
N LYS A 127 9.10 9.48 -34.48
CA LYS A 127 8.29 8.41 -33.87
C LYS A 127 6.98 8.94 -33.29
N THR A 128 5.92 8.17 -33.50
CA THR A 128 4.56 8.51 -33.03
C THR A 128 3.91 7.36 -32.28
N TRP A 129 3.14 7.66 -31.24
CA TRP A 129 2.37 6.69 -30.47
C TRP A 129 0.94 7.16 -30.23
N SER A 130 0.00 6.22 -30.20
CA SER A 130 -1.28 6.46 -29.51
C SER A 130 -1.07 6.47 -28.00
N GLN A 131 -2.00 7.07 -27.24
CA GLN A 131 -1.89 7.12 -25.79
C GLN A 131 -1.91 5.72 -25.16
N GLU A 132 -2.73 4.81 -25.66
CA GLU A 132 -2.85 3.42 -25.19
C GLU A 132 -1.57 2.64 -25.49
N ALA A 133 -1.03 2.75 -26.72
CA ALA A 133 0.20 2.08 -27.11
C ALA A 133 1.39 2.58 -26.29
N TYR A 134 1.45 3.88 -26.00
CA TYR A 134 2.47 4.45 -25.13
C TYR A 134 2.33 3.96 -23.69
N LYS A 135 1.13 3.98 -23.11
CA LYS A 135 0.87 3.45 -21.74
C LYS A 135 1.24 1.98 -21.62
N GLN A 136 0.95 1.18 -22.66
CA GLN A 136 1.31 -0.24 -22.72
C GLN A 136 2.83 -0.44 -22.83
N SER A 137 3.52 0.40 -23.60
CA SER A 137 4.98 0.41 -23.71
C SER A 137 5.64 0.74 -22.37
N VAL A 138 5.16 1.78 -21.67
CA VAL A 138 5.62 2.13 -20.31
C VAL A 138 5.42 0.97 -19.33
N ARG A 139 4.33 0.22 -19.45
CA ARG A 139 4.01 -0.88 -18.53
C ARG A 139 4.91 -2.09 -18.70
N THR A 140 5.33 -2.38 -19.92
CA THR A 140 6.01 -3.64 -20.29
C THR A 140 7.54 -3.54 -20.30
N ARG A 141 8.08 -2.33 -20.48
CA ARG A 141 9.53 -2.10 -20.52
C ARG A 141 10.24 -2.47 -19.21
N VAL A 142 11.47 -2.96 -19.37
CA VAL A 142 12.39 -3.34 -18.30
C VAL A 142 13.40 -2.22 -18.00
N LEU A 143 13.57 -1.27 -18.91
CA LEU A 143 14.40 -0.08 -18.76
C LEU A 143 13.52 1.17 -18.87
N LEU A 144 13.62 2.05 -17.88
CA LEU A 144 12.89 3.32 -17.84
C LEU A 144 13.83 4.41 -17.29
N PRO A 145 13.62 5.69 -17.66
CA PRO A 145 14.37 6.80 -17.08
C PRO A 145 14.02 6.97 -15.60
N CYS A 146 15.03 7.25 -14.80
CA CYS A 146 14.91 7.68 -13.41
C CYS A 146 14.07 8.97 -13.32
N SER A 147 13.16 9.05 -12.36
CA SER A 147 12.35 10.26 -12.14
C SER A 147 13.16 11.46 -11.62
N HIS A 148 14.37 11.25 -11.10
CA HIS A 148 15.21 12.32 -10.54
C HIS A 148 16.28 12.79 -11.53
N CYS A 149 17.04 11.86 -12.10
CA CYS A 149 18.19 12.18 -12.96
C CYS A 149 17.99 11.82 -14.44
N LEU A 150 16.84 11.25 -14.82
CA LEU A 150 16.49 10.85 -16.19
C LEU A 150 17.40 9.78 -16.84
N ASN A 151 18.47 9.34 -16.17
CA ASN A 151 19.29 8.22 -16.61
C ASN A 151 18.51 6.90 -16.55
N LEU A 152 18.81 5.99 -17.48
CA LEU A 152 18.10 4.71 -17.58
C LEU A 152 18.42 3.81 -16.40
N VAL A 153 17.36 3.28 -15.79
CA VAL A 153 17.41 2.32 -14.70
C VAL A 153 16.66 1.05 -15.07
N ARG A 154 17.20 -0.09 -14.65
CA ARG A 154 16.61 -1.42 -14.89
C ARG A 154 15.58 -1.74 -13.83
N ARG A 155 14.51 -2.42 -14.23
CA ARG A 155 13.50 -2.95 -13.32
C ARG A 155 14.16 -3.90 -12.32
N PRO A 156 13.98 -3.70 -11.01
CA PRO A 156 14.52 -4.61 -10.01
C PRO A 156 13.88 -5.99 -10.17
N GLU A 157 14.71 -7.04 -10.10
CA GLU A 157 14.24 -8.42 -10.11
C GLU A 157 13.57 -8.76 -8.78
N PRO A 158 12.46 -9.53 -8.78
CA PRO A 158 11.87 -10.01 -7.54
C PRO A 158 12.87 -10.95 -6.84
N PRO A 159 12.99 -10.88 -5.50
CA PRO A 159 13.90 -11.74 -4.76
C PRO A 159 13.60 -13.23 -4.99
N ALA A 160 14.65 -14.06 -5.04
CA ALA A 160 14.58 -15.48 -5.40
C ALA A 160 13.53 -16.29 -4.59
N MET A 161 13.28 -15.90 -3.34
CA MET A 161 12.31 -16.55 -2.44
C MET A 161 10.86 -16.54 -2.96
N GLU A 162 10.48 -15.61 -3.83
CA GLU A 162 9.11 -15.53 -4.36
C GLU A 162 8.86 -16.44 -5.58
N ARG A 163 9.92 -16.89 -6.28
CA ARG A 163 9.80 -17.75 -7.47
C ARG A 163 9.34 -19.16 -7.11
N THR A 164 9.85 -19.73 -6.01
CA THR A 164 9.56 -21.10 -5.55
C THR A 164 8.14 -21.28 -5.01
N VAL A 165 7.54 -20.23 -4.45
CA VAL A 165 6.20 -20.30 -3.82
C VAL A 165 5.05 -20.33 -4.84
N ARG A 166 5.29 -19.92 -6.09
CA ARG A 166 4.24 -19.88 -7.14
C ARG A 166 3.90 -21.25 -7.74
N MET A 167 4.82 -22.21 -7.75
CA MET A 167 4.65 -23.47 -8.48
C MET A 167 3.88 -24.58 -7.73
N ARG A 168 3.63 -24.46 -6.42
CA ARG A 168 3.06 -25.58 -5.60
C ARG A 168 1.67 -25.33 -4.97
N LYS A 169 0.97 -24.24 -5.29
CA LYS A 169 -0.30 -23.92 -4.59
C LYS A 169 -1.50 -24.62 -5.25
N SER A 170 -2.00 -25.67 -4.60
CA SER A 170 -3.31 -26.26 -4.86
C SER A 170 -4.41 -25.18 -4.83
N SER A 171 -5.22 -25.15 -5.88
CA SER A 171 -6.35 -24.22 -5.94
C SER A 171 -7.35 -24.58 -4.83
N PRO A 172 -7.76 -23.64 -3.96
CA PRO A 172 -8.71 -23.94 -2.90
C PRO A 172 -10.06 -24.36 -3.47
N ALA A 173 -10.73 -25.31 -2.83
CA ALA A 173 -12.09 -25.72 -3.18
C ALA A 173 -13.05 -24.52 -3.06
N LEU A 174 -13.70 -24.14 -4.17
CA LEU A 174 -14.62 -23.00 -4.22
C LEU A 174 -16.04 -23.48 -3.92
N GLN A 175 -16.86 -22.63 -3.31
CA GLN A 175 -18.28 -22.93 -3.10
C GLN A 175 -19.17 -22.19 -4.09
N CYS A 176 -20.11 -22.92 -4.69
CA CYS A 176 -21.13 -22.38 -5.57
C CYS A 176 -22.08 -21.46 -4.79
N PRO A 177 -22.31 -20.21 -5.22
CA PRO A 177 -23.21 -19.30 -4.51
C PRO A 177 -24.69 -19.68 -4.61
N LYS A 178 -25.08 -20.54 -5.57
CA LYS A 178 -26.47 -20.97 -5.78
C LYS A 178 -26.84 -22.21 -4.95
N CYS A 179 -25.94 -23.19 -4.87
CA CYS A 179 -26.24 -24.49 -4.26
C CYS A 179 -25.21 -24.94 -3.21
N GLN A 180 -24.19 -24.13 -2.92
CA GLN A 180 -23.11 -24.41 -1.98
C GLN A 180 -22.19 -25.61 -2.30
N ALA A 181 -22.50 -26.40 -3.33
CA ALA A 181 -21.64 -27.47 -3.82
C ALA A 181 -20.27 -26.97 -4.28
N VAL A 182 -19.31 -27.88 -4.40
CA VAL A 182 -17.96 -27.58 -4.89
C VAL A 182 -18.05 -27.03 -6.32
N ALA A 183 -17.35 -25.93 -6.55
CA ALA A 183 -17.21 -25.29 -7.85
C ALA A 183 -15.73 -25.21 -8.22
N LEU A 184 -15.45 -25.24 -9.52
CA LEU A 184 -14.10 -25.23 -10.08
C LEU A 184 -13.85 -23.94 -10.85
N HIS A 185 -12.61 -23.46 -10.81
CA HIS A 185 -12.19 -22.35 -11.66
C HIS A 185 -11.66 -22.91 -12.98
N GLN A 186 -12.43 -22.78 -14.05
CA GLN A 186 -12.10 -23.28 -15.38
C GLN A 186 -12.23 -22.14 -16.40
N HIS A 187 -11.23 -21.98 -17.26
CA HIS A 187 -11.23 -21.00 -18.37
C HIS A 187 -11.64 -19.56 -17.96
N GLY A 188 -11.25 -19.12 -16.75
CA GLY A 188 -11.60 -17.77 -16.25
C GLY A 188 -13.03 -17.63 -15.70
N ASN A 189 -13.76 -18.72 -15.54
CA ASN A 189 -15.08 -18.80 -14.93
C ASN A 189 -15.05 -19.67 -13.67
N ILE A 190 -15.98 -19.41 -12.76
CA ILE A 190 -16.39 -20.39 -11.76
C ILE A 190 -17.53 -21.21 -12.35
N GLU A 191 -17.39 -22.53 -12.32
CA GLU A 191 -18.36 -23.49 -12.85
C GLU A 191 -18.72 -24.49 -11.75
N CYS A 192 -20.01 -24.69 -11.51
CA CYS A 192 -20.52 -25.66 -10.57
C CYS A 192 -21.08 -26.87 -11.31
N ALA A 193 -20.47 -28.03 -11.10
CA ALA A 193 -20.91 -29.29 -11.71
C ALA A 193 -22.30 -29.73 -11.23
N ALA A 194 -22.70 -29.36 -9.99
CA ALA A 194 -23.96 -29.80 -9.40
C ALA A 194 -25.21 -29.06 -9.92
N CYS A 195 -25.10 -27.77 -10.26
CA CYS A 195 -26.27 -26.96 -10.65
C CYS A 195 -26.08 -26.16 -11.94
N GLY A 196 -24.98 -26.40 -12.68
CA GLY A 196 -24.66 -25.70 -13.92
C GLY A 196 -24.33 -24.21 -13.74
N TYR A 197 -24.16 -23.73 -12.51
CA TYR A 197 -23.88 -22.31 -12.27
C TYR A 197 -22.55 -21.90 -12.89
N LYS A 198 -22.59 -20.92 -13.79
CA LYS A 198 -21.42 -20.35 -14.46
C LYS A 198 -21.35 -18.84 -14.24
N ARG A 199 -20.19 -18.34 -13.82
CA ARG A 199 -19.94 -16.90 -13.69
C ARG A 199 -18.49 -16.55 -13.96
N ARG A 200 -18.24 -15.38 -14.54
CA ARG A 200 -16.87 -14.85 -14.67
C ARG A 200 -16.18 -14.78 -13.32
N TRP A 201 -14.96 -15.32 -13.25
CA TRP A 201 -14.14 -15.37 -12.03
C TRP A 201 -13.97 -14.00 -11.38
N ARG A 202 -13.72 -12.98 -12.20
CA ARG A 202 -13.60 -11.58 -11.75
C ARG A 202 -14.82 -11.12 -10.94
N ASP A 203 -16.02 -11.47 -11.40
CA ASP A 203 -17.27 -11.01 -10.81
C ASP A 203 -17.64 -11.82 -9.57
N TYR A 204 -17.33 -13.12 -9.56
CA TYR A 204 -17.40 -13.95 -8.35
C TYR A 204 -16.47 -13.43 -7.25
N ARG A 205 -15.21 -13.10 -7.57
CA ARG A 205 -14.29 -12.48 -6.60
C ARG A 205 -14.79 -11.13 -6.09
N LYS A 206 -15.46 -10.33 -6.93
CA LYS A 206 -16.09 -9.08 -6.51
C LYS A 206 -17.27 -9.32 -5.56
N SER A 207 -18.13 -10.32 -5.82
CA SER A 207 -19.25 -10.63 -4.92
C SER A 207 -18.79 -11.10 -3.56
N LEU A 208 -17.74 -11.91 -3.49
CA LEU A 208 -17.13 -12.33 -2.22
C LEU A 208 -16.63 -11.14 -1.38
N LYS A 209 -16.05 -10.11 -2.03
CA LYS A 209 -15.63 -8.87 -1.33
C LYS A 209 -16.81 -8.03 -0.82
N LYS A 210 -17.98 -8.14 -1.47
CA LYS A 210 -19.21 -7.41 -1.13
C LYS A 210 -20.09 -8.14 -0.13
N LYS A 211 -19.81 -9.41 0.20
CA LYS A 211 -20.56 -10.16 1.21
C LYS A 211 -20.58 -9.37 2.52
N ASP A 212 -21.77 -9.15 3.06
CA ASP A 212 -21.98 -8.37 4.29
C ASP A 212 -22.47 -9.29 5.40
N GLU A 213 -21.53 -9.99 6.02
CA GLU A 213 -21.86 -10.92 7.10
C GLU A 213 -22.05 -10.20 8.43
N LYS A 214 -22.95 -10.75 9.26
CA LYS A 214 -23.18 -10.35 10.65
C LYS A 214 -22.12 -11.02 11.52
N LEU A 215 -21.39 -10.23 12.29
CA LEU A 215 -20.36 -10.67 13.24
C LEU A 215 -20.83 -10.37 14.65
N GLU A 216 -20.64 -11.32 15.54
CA GLU A 216 -21.01 -11.22 16.95
C GLU A 216 -19.79 -11.39 17.85
N CYS A 217 -19.68 -10.52 18.84
CA CYS A 217 -18.58 -10.55 19.80
C CYS A 217 -18.89 -11.50 20.97
N SER A 218 -18.12 -12.58 21.10
CA SER A 218 -18.22 -13.49 22.25
C SER A 218 -17.88 -12.82 23.60
N GLY A 219 -17.08 -11.75 23.59
CA GLY A 219 -16.67 -11.07 24.82
C GLY A 219 -17.65 -10.03 25.35
N CYS A 220 -18.54 -9.46 24.52
CA CYS A 220 -19.44 -8.38 24.95
C CYS A 220 -20.83 -8.41 24.31
N GLY A 221 -21.18 -9.46 23.57
CA GLY A 221 -22.46 -9.62 22.86
C GLY A 221 -22.71 -8.63 21.72
N TYR A 222 -21.78 -7.71 21.45
CA TYR A 222 -22.01 -6.67 20.44
C TYR A 222 -22.03 -7.26 19.04
N THR A 223 -23.10 -6.95 18.31
CA THR A 223 -23.27 -7.40 16.94
C THR A 223 -23.06 -6.25 15.96
N PHE A 224 -22.31 -6.50 14.89
CA PHE A 224 -22.07 -5.53 13.82
C PHE A 224 -21.92 -6.21 12.45
N ARG A 225 -22.02 -5.42 11.38
CA ARG A 225 -21.89 -5.89 10.00
C ARG A 225 -20.49 -5.67 9.46
N TRP A 226 -19.98 -6.63 8.69
CA TRP A 226 -18.64 -6.57 8.10
C TRP A 226 -18.44 -5.36 7.20
N GLN A 227 -19.41 -4.99 6.34
CA GLN A 227 -19.23 -3.83 5.46
C GLN A 227 -19.15 -2.52 6.24
N THR A 228 -19.86 -2.39 7.35
CA THR A 228 -19.77 -1.21 8.24
C THR A 228 -18.37 -1.11 8.85
N TRP A 229 -17.83 -2.21 9.37
CA TRP A 229 -16.46 -2.26 9.90
C TRP A 229 -15.42 -2.00 8.79
N ARG A 230 -15.62 -2.58 7.60
CA ARG A 230 -14.75 -2.42 6.44
C ARG A 230 -14.71 -0.98 5.94
N LYS A 231 -15.85 -0.27 5.96
CA LYS A 231 -15.92 1.15 5.60
C LYS A 231 -15.18 2.03 6.62
N SER A 232 -15.31 1.76 7.91
CA SER A 232 -14.62 2.54 8.95
C SER A 232 -13.09 2.46 8.85
N THR A 233 -12.55 1.35 8.33
CA THR A 233 -11.10 1.13 8.17
C THR A 233 -10.52 1.69 6.87
N ARG A 234 -11.30 2.38 6.03
CA ARG A 234 -10.85 2.85 4.72
C ARG A 234 -9.57 3.69 4.79
N SER A 235 -9.44 4.54 5.79
CA SER A 235 -8.29 5.42 5.99
C SER A 235 -7.04 4.71 6.54
N LEU A 236 -7.14 3.43 6.93
CA LEU A 236 -6.06 2.63 7.53
C LEU A 236 -5.55 1.52 6.58
N ARG A 237 -6.25 1.30 5.47
CA ARG A 237 -5.97 0.21 4.56
C ARG A 237 -4.67 0.47 3.81
N THR A 238 -3.73 -0.45 3.98
CA THR A 238 -2.51 -0.49 3.20
C THR A 238 -2.24 -1.91 2.73
N GLY A 239 -1.62 -2.00 1.56
CA GLY A 239 -1.02 -3.22 1.09
C GLY A 239 0.29 -3.59 1.78
N ASN A 240 0.96 -2.60 2.37
CA ASN A 240 2.26 -2.74 2.98
C ASN A 240 2.22 -2.26 4.43
N PRO A 241 1.84 -3.12 5.39
CA PRO A 241 1.81 -2.78 6.81
C PRO A 241 3.18 -2.82 7.49
N ARG A 242 4.24 -3.23 6.79
CA ARG A 242 5.58 -3.43 7.37
C ARG A 242 6.14 -2.19 8.08
N PRO A 243 6.08 -0.96 7.51
CA PRO A 243 6.54 0.24 8.22
C PRO A 243 5.85 0.44 9.56
N ALA A 244 4.53 0.25 9.60
CA ALA A 244 3.73 0.40 10.81
C ALA A 244 4.10 -0.66 11.86
N ARG A 245 4.25 -1.92 11.47
CA ARG A 245 4.66 -3.01 12.38
C ARG A 245 6.06 -2.78 12.97
N GLU A 246 7.02 -2.37 12.13
CA GLU A 246 8.38 -2.06 12.59
C GLU A 246 8.38 -0.88 13.56
N PHE A 247 7.62 0.18 13.28
CA PHE A 247 7.52 1.32 14.18
C PHE A 247 6.96 0.93 15.55
N VAL A 248 5.85 0.18 15.60
CA VAL A 248 5.24 -0.30 16.85
C VAL A 248 6.25 -1.11 17.67
N LYS A 249 7.02 -2.01 17.03
CA LYS A 249 8.01 -2.85 17.70
C LYS A 249 9.18 -2.05 18.27
N ARG A 250 9.67 -1.05 17.53
CA ARG A 250 10.87 -0.28 17.88
C ARG A 250 10.60 0.86 18.83
N TRP A 251 9.45 1.54 18.68
CA TRP A 251 9.08 2.70 19.52
C TRP A 251 9.10 2.38 21.02
N LEU A 252 8.58 1.21 21.41
CA LEU A 252 8.56 0.77 22.82
C LEU A 252 9.95 0.53 23.42
N ARG A 253 11.00 0.46 22.59
CA ARG A 253 12.39 0.27 23.02
C ARG A 253 13.17 1.59 23.12
N CYS A 254 12.62 2.70 22.62
CA CYS A 254 13.25 4.01 22.67
C CYS A 254 13.20 4.56 24.10
N ARG A 255 14.38 4.75 24.71
CA ARG A 255 14.53 5.30 26.07
C ARG A 255 14.95 6.76 26.06
N THR A 256 15.72 7.19 25.06
CA THR A 256 16.24 8.56 24.99
C THR A 256 15.48 9.42 23.97
N PRO A 257 15.53 10.76 24.10
CA PRO A 257 14.90 11.68 23.15
C PRO A 257 15.46 11.52 21.73
N GLN A 258 16.77 11.38 21.62
CA GLN A 258 17.46 11.14 20.37
C GLN A 258 17.01 9.82 19.70
N GLN A 259 16.85 8.73 20.47
CA GLN A 259 16.33 7.47 19.95
C GLN A 259 14.90 7.60 19.43
N ARG A 260 14.05 8.38 20.13
CA ARG A 260 12.68 8.68 19.68
C ARG A 260 12.70 9.45 18.38
N MET A 261 13.52 10.49 18.28
CA MET A 261 13.67 11.27 17.05
C MET A 261 14.12 10.40 15.87
N ILE A 262 15.17 9.60 16.04
CA ILE A 262 15.65 8.66 15.01
C ILE A 262 14.53 7.71 14.57
N GLN A 263 13.72 7.21 15.50
CA GLN A 263 12.65 6.28 15.18
C GLN A 263 11.49 6.94 14.41
N ILE A 264 11.16 8.19 14.74
CA ILE A 264 10.20 9.01 13.99
C ILE A 264 10.74 9.28 12.58
N ASP A 265 11.99 9.71 12.48
CA ASP A 265 12.64 10.02 11.21
C ASP A 265 12.74 8.79 10.28
N THR A 266 13.13 7.64 10.82
CA THR A 266 13.17 6.37 10.08
C THR A 266 11.81 6.02 9.48
N LEU A 267 10.71 6.27 10.21
CA LEU A 267 9.36 6.07 9.67
C LEU A 267 9.08 7.06 8.55
N LEU A 268 9.32 8.36 8.76
CA LEU A 268 9.04 9.41 7.77
C LEU A 268 9.83 9.20 6.47
N GLN A 269 11.12 8.86 6.56
CA GLN A 269 11.92 8.47 5.40
C GLN A 269 11.35 7.22 4.71
N THR A 270 10.88 6.23 5.49
CA THR A 270 10.24 5.03 4.94
C THR A 270 8.98 5.38 4.15
N LEU A 271 8.17 6.31 4.67
CA LEU A 271 6.94 6.80 4.03
C LEU A 271 7.24 7.62 2.77
N HIS A 272 8.25 8.48 2.82
CA HIS A 272 8.71 9.31 1.70
C HIS A 272 9.12 8.45 0.50
N GLY A 273 10.01 7.48 0.70
CA GLY A 273 10.44 6.59 -0.38
C GLY A 273 9.48 5.42 -0.69
N ARG A 274 8.22 5.44 -0.23
CA ARG A 274 7.20 4.39 -0.50
C ARG A 274 5.86 4.97 -1.02
N GLY A 275 5.88 6.00 -1.86
CA GLY A 275 4.69 6.67 -2.48
C GLY A 275 3.48 6.87 -1.55
N PRO A 276 2.21 6.55 -1.91
CA PRO A 276 1.03 7.11 -1.24
C PRO A 276 0.69 6.44 0.11
N LEU A 277 1.70 5.99 0.86
CA LEU A 277 1.51 5.55 2.25
C LEU A 277 1.41 6.73 3.20
N ALA A 278 2.14 7.82 2.95
CA ALA A 278 2.19 8.97 3.85
C ALA A 278 0.80 9.58 4.17
N PRO A 279 -0.17 9.66 3.23
CA PRO A 279 -1.55 10.09 3.53
C PRO A 279 -2.32 9.22 4.53
N LEU A 280 -1.83 8.01 4.87
CA LEU A 280 -2.42 7.19 5.92
C LEU A 280 -1.98 7.64 7.32
N PHE A 281 -0.88 8.37 7.42
CA PHE A 281 -0.24 8.77 8.68
C PHE A 281 -0.38 10.26 8.95
N ILE A 282 -0.34 11.10 7.91
CA ILE A 282 -0.23 12.55 8.02
C ILE A 282 -1.51 13.22 7.51
N ASP A 283 -2.02 14.19 8.26
CA ASP A 283 -3.27 14.88 7.96
C ASP A 283 -3.06 16.06 7.00
N SER A 284 -2.82 15.75 5.72
CA SER A 284 -2.74 16.75 4.65
C SER A 284 -3.00 16.15 3.28
N GLY A 285 -3.09 17.01 2.25
CA GLY A 285 -3.18 16.58 0.86
C GLY A 285 -1.88 15.91 0.39
N GLU A 286 -1.98 14.96 -0.54
CA GLU A 286 -0.82 14.17 -1.02
C GLU A 286 0.35 15.04 -1.50
N HIS A 287 0.05 16.12 -2.24
CA HIS A 287 1.04 17.09 -2.70
C HIS A 287 1.77 17.77 -1.53
N ASN A 288 1.01 18.29 -0.56
CA ASN A 288 1.57 18.98 0.62
C ASN A 288 2.41 18.05 1.51
N ILE A 289 1.99 16.78 1.63
CA ILE A 289 2.77 15.77 2.36
C ILE A 289 4.09 15.52 1.66
N ARG A 290 4.08 15.36 0.33
CA ARG A 290 5.28 15.12 -0.46
C ARG A 290 6.25 16.29 -0.33
N GLN A 291 5.78 17.50 -0.58
CA GLN A 291 6.59 18.71 -0.42
C GLN A 291 7.19 18.82 0.97
N MET A 292 6.38 18.61 2.02
CA MET A 292 6.88 18.62 3.39
C MET A 292 7.99 17.59 3.60
N LEU A 293 7.83 16.36 3.11
CA LEU A 293 8.85 15.33 3.28
C LEU A 293 10.12 15.62 2.46
N ASP A 294 10.00 16.25 1.29
CA ASP A 294 11.14 16.72 0.49
C ASP A 294 11.93 17.82 1.25
N ASP A 295 11.23 18.78 1.88
CA ASP A 295 11.84 19.85 2.69
C ASP A 295 12.59 19.34 3.93
N LEU A 296 12.12 18.21 4.49
CA LEU A 296 12.74 17.57 5.67
C LEU A 296 13.93 16.69 5.30
N ALA A 297 13.98 16.18 4.07
CA ALA A 297 15.08 15.37 3.56
C ALA A 297 16.22 16.22 2.97
N SER A 298 15.98 17.52 2.77
CA SER A 298 16.94 18.54 2.36
C SER A 298 17.68 19.12 3.56
#